data_AF-A0A537LJ66-F1
#
_entry.id   AF-A0A537LJ66-F1
#
_cell.length_a   1.000
_cell.length_b   1.000
_cell.length_c   1.000
_cell.angle_alpha   90.00
_cell.angle_beta   90.00
_cell.angle_gamma   90.00
#
_symmetry.space_group_name_H-M   'P 1'
#
loop_
_entity.id
_entity.type
_entity.pdbx_description
1 polymer ?
#
loop_
_entity_poly.entity_id
_entity_poly.type
_entity_poly.pdbx_seq_one_letter_code
_entity_poly.pdbx_strand_id
1 'polypeptide(L)'
;MTDQPNRGRVKQLLALRLRLHRLKPSRPIRDARVALAFIKDWRIVLSTGHSSLPSLAEAIAGRQLRGSWMANPEVFGIYKILGTVSRSAAVLSAPLVLGKETFLDASLAPAVARIAGDATRRSACSASLPPLAKRLLTDVEARGEVRMDRWSASTQRGRKARLVLERLLLVTSRGLHTESGYHTAVVTPWRKSRIAMRFGKAAHRLGFEEAQGQLVLAAVGSAVIAPEREVRRWFVFGAKPIEELVNEGKLRRLSAGGVSWLALP
;
A
#
# COMPACT_ATOMS: atom_id res chain seq x y z
N MET A 1 7.30 16.51 -33.10
CA MET A 1 7.95 17.52 -32.24
C MET A 1 7.37 17.62 -30.81
N THR A 2 6.24 16.99 -30.48
CA THR A 2 5.56 17.09 -29.16
C THR A 2 6.14 16.24 -28.02
N ASP A 3 7.05 15.29 -28.29
CA ASP A 3 7.59 14.34 -27.29
C ASP A 3 8.83 14.87 -26.53
N GLN A 4 9.59 15.80 -27.12
CA GLN A 4 10.82 16.33 -26.51
C GLN A 4 10.63 17.08 -25.17
N PRO A 5 9.67 18.02 -25.01
CA PRO A 5 9.46 18.71 -23.74
C PRO A 5 9.02 17.75 -22.63
N ASN A 6 8.19 16.75 -22.96
CA ASN A 6 7.78 15.73 -22.01
C ASN A 6 8.94 14.82 -21.60
N ARG A 7 9.82 14.42 -22.52
CA ARG A 7 11.03 13.64 -22.17
C ARG A 7 11.91 14.37 -21.15
N GLY A 8 12.15 15.67 -21.34
CA GLY A 8 12.90 16.49 -20.40
C GLY A 8 12.27 16.52 -19.00
N ARG A 9 10.96 16.79 -18.94
CA ARG A 9 10.20 16.81 -17.68
C ARG A 9 10.17 15.45 -16.97
N VAL A 10 9.94 14.36 -17.71
CA VAL A 10 9.96 12.99 -17.16
C VAL A 10 11.33 12.67 -16.57
N LYS A 11 12.42 13.01 -17.26
CA LYS A 11 13.79 12.82 -16.74
C LYS A 11 14.02 13.58 -15.43
N GLN A 12 13.58 14.84 -15.35
CA GLN A 12 13.67 15.65 -14.13
C GLN A 12 12.88 15.04 -12.97
N LEU A 13 11.64 14.61 -13.23
CA LEU A 13 10.78 14.01 -12.21
C LEU A 13 11.31 12.66 -11.73
N LEU A 14 11.90 11.85 -12.61
CA LEU A 14 12.56 10.59 -12.22
C LEU A 14 13.79 10.85 -11.34
N ALA A 15 14.62 11.85 -11.67
CA ALA A 15 15.75 12.24 -10.82
C ALA A 15 15.27 12.75 -9.45
N LEU A 16 14.21 13.56 -9.45
CA LEU A 16 13.57 14.07 -8.25
C LEU A 16 13.04 12.94 -7.37
N ARG A 17 12.34 11.96 -7.97
CA ARG A 17 11.88 10.74 -7.29
C ARG A 17 13.03 10.02 -6.58
N LEU A 18 14.12 9.73 -7.28
CA LEU A 18 15.28 9.02 -6.70
C LEU A 18 15.88 9.80 -5.53
N ARG A 19 15.94 11.12 -5.63
CA ARG A 19 16.39 11.98 -4.53
C ARG A 19 15.45 11.90 -3.35
N LEU A 20 14.17 12.14 -3.57
CA LEU A 20 13.13 12.22 -2.55
C LEU A 20 12.88 10.86 -1.85
N HIS A 21 13.03 9.75 -2.58
CA HIS A 21 12.99 8.39 -2.03
C HIS A 21 14.30 7.96 -1.36
N ARG A 22 15.27 8.88 -1.21
CA ARG A 22 16.57 8.69 -0.53
C ARG A 22 17.50 7.67 -1.19
N LEU A 23 17.33 7.46 -2.51
CA LEU A 23 18.07 6.47 -3.30
C LEU A 23 19.29 7.08 -4.00
N LYS A 24 19.18 8.32 -4.51
CA LYS A 24 20.30 9.03 -5.18
C LYS A 24 20.35 10.52 -4.81
N PRO A 25 21.44 11.00 -4.18
CA PRO A 25 22.49 10.21 -3.55
C PRO A 25 21.90 9.32 -2.44
N SER A 26 22.61 8.25 -2.11
CA SER A 26 22.19 7.32 -1.05
C SER A 26 22.10 8.06 0.28
N ARG A 27 20.92 8.02 0.92
CA ARG A 27 20.65 8.68 2.21
C ARG A 27 19.90 7.73 3.16
N PRO A 28 20.53 6.62 3.58
CA PRO A 28 19.88 5.55 4.33
C PRO A 28 19.27 6.05 5.63
N ILE A 29 18.06 5.58 5.94
CA ILE A 29 17.40 5.83 7.23
C ILE A 29 17.99 4.89 8.28
N ARG A 30 18.48 5.45 9.38
CA ARG A 30 19.16 4.70 10.46
C ARG A 30 18.34 4.53 11.73
N ASP A 31 17.25 5.28 11.87
CA ASP A 31 16.41 5.26 13.08
C ASP A 31 14.92 5.40 12.77
N ALA A 32 14.10 4.98 13.73
CA ALA A 32 12.65 4.95 13.60
C ALA A 32 12.00 6.33 13.56
N ARG A 33 12.59 7.38 14.18
CA ARG A 33 12.01 8.73 14.15
C ARG A 33 12.07 9.30 12.74
N VAL A 34 13.21 9.14 12.08
CA VAL A 34 13.38 9.53 10.67
C VAL A 34 12.49 8.71 9.75
N ALA A 35 12.28 7.42 10.04
CA ALA A 35 11.33 6.58 9.29
C ALA A 35 9.88 7.06 9.42
N LEU A 36 9.45 7.46 10.63
CA LEU A 36 8.11 8.01 10.87
C LEU A 36 7.93 9.36 10.16
N ALA A 37 8.94 10.24 10.21
CA ALA A 37 8.93 11.50 9.46
C ALA A 37 8.82 11.25 7.95
N PHE A 38 9.58 10.28 7.41
CA PHE A 38 9.49 9.90 6.01
C PHE A 38 8.08 9.43 5.61
N ILE A 39 7.40 8.64 6.46
CA ILE A 39 6.01 8.23 6.19
C ILE A 39 5.06 9.44 6.22
N LYS A 40 5.25 10.37 7.17
CA LYS A 40 4.43 11.58 7.28
C LYS A 40 4.58 12.46 6.03
N ASP A 41 5.82 12.69 5.58
CA ASP A 41 6.12 13.54 4.42
C ASP A 41 5.54 12.96 3.13
N TRP A 42 5.66 11.63 2.94
CA TRP A 42 5.20 10.98 1.72
C TRP A 42 3.75 10.52 1.77
N ARG A 43 3.14 10.43 2.95
CA ARG A 43 1.75 10.03 3.22
C ARG A 43 1.37 8.60 2.83
N ILE A 44 1.95 8.02 1.78
CA ILE A 44 1.79 6.63 1.34
C ILE A 44 3.19 6.05 1.07
N VAL A 45 3.57 5.03 1.81
CA VAL A 45 4.87 4.37 1.71
C VAL A 45 4.69 2.87 1.79
N LEU A 46 5.26 2.10 0.87
CA LEU A 46 5.29 0.64 0.99
C LEU A 46 6.23 0.23 2.12
N SER A 47 5.83 -0.74 2.94
CA SER A 47 6.74 -1.37 3.90
C SER A 47 7.92 -2.00 3.17
N THR A 48 7.62 -2.79 2.13
CA THR A 48 8.60 -3.44 1.26
C THR A 48 8.06 -3.64 -0.17
N GLY A 49 8.97 -4.01 -1.09
CA GLY A 49 8.65 -4.48 -2.44
C GLY A 49 8.75 -3.42 -3.53
N HIS A 50 8.65 -3.86 -4.78
CA HIS A 50 8.87 -2.99 -5.94
C HIS A 50 7.61 -2.27 -6.41
N SER A 51 7.72 -0.94 -6.57
CA SER A 51 6.71 -0.05 -7.14
C SER A 51 7.33 1.33 -7.46
N SER A 52 6.66 2.06 -8.35
CA SER A 52 6.28 3.48 -8.25
C SER A 52 6.59 4.24 -6.95
N LEU A 53 6.00 3.73 -5.89
CA LEU A 53 5.94 4.37 -4.60
C LEU A 53 7.26 4.28 -3.82
N PRO A 54 7.48 5.20 -2.86
CA PRO A 54 8.57 5.06 -1.91
C PRO A 54 8.40 3.75 -1.13
N SER A 55 9.50 3.04 -0.93
CA SER A 55 9.60 1.83 -0.11
C SER A 55 10.45 2.13 1.11
N LEU A 56 9.92 1.88 2.31
CA LEU A 56 10.65 2.15 3.55
C LEU A 56 11.88 1.26 3.67
N ALA A 57 11.81 -0.02 3.26
CA ALA A 57 12.99 -0.88 3.21
C ALA A 57 14.09 -0.37 2.27
N GLU A 58 13.73 0.19 1.12
CA GLU A 58 14.71 0.80 0.19
C GLU A 58 15.27 2.11 0.76
N ALA A 59 14.44 2.93 1.42
CA ALA A 59 14.88 4.14 2.08
C ALA A 59 15.80 3.87 3.29
N ILE A 60 15.57 2.77 4.02
CA ILE A 60 16.47 2.29 5.09
C ILE A 60 17.80 1.84 4.49
N ALA A 61 17.77 1.08 3.39
CA ALA A 61 18.98 0.66 2.70
C ALA A 61 19.69 1.83 1.97
N GLY A 62 18.99 2.93 1.69
CA GLY A 62 19.48 4.06 0.91
C GLY A 62 19.72 3.69 -0.56
N ARG A 63 19.12 2.62 -1.06
CA ARG A 63 19.28 2.09 -2.41
C ARG A 63 18.09 1.22 -2.79
N GLN A 64 17.89 1.01 -4.09
CA GLN A 64 16.91 0.03 -4.55
C GLN A 64 17.36 -1.37 -4.15
N LEU A 65 16.42 -2.16 -3.63
CA LEU A 65 16.68 -3.54 -3.27
C LEU A 65 16.49 -4.43 -4.52
N ARG A 66 17.24 -5.52 -4.61
CA ARG A 66 17.04 -6.56 -5.63
C ARG A 66 16.68 -7.85 -4.92
N GLY A 67 15.62 -8.52 -5.40
CA GLY A 67 15.12 -9.75 -4.79
C GLY A 67 14.57 -9.55 -3.38
N SER A 68 14.69 -10.58 -2.54
CA SER A 68 14.21 -10.53 -1.16
C SER A 68 15.05 -9.58 -0.31
N TRP A 69 14.41 -8.63 0.38
CA TRP A 69 15.10 -7.75 1.33
C TRP A 69 15.80 -8.53 2.46
N MET A 70 15.32 -9.73 2.78
CA MET A 70 15.94 -10.62 3.79
C MET A 70 17.33 -11.12 3.37
N ALA A 71 17.64 -11.10 2.06
CA ALA A 71 18.94 -11.49 1.52
C ALA A 71 19.90 -10.30 1.36
N ASN A 72 19.52 -9.10 1.80
CA ASN A 72 20.35 -7.90 1.66
C ASN A 72 21.17 -7.64 2.94
N PRO A 73 22.38 -7.03 2.82
CA PRO A 73 23.25 -6.74 3.97
C PRO A 73 22.58 -5.90 5.08
N GLU A 74 21.61 -5.07 4.71
CA GLU A 74 20.90 -4.18 5.62
C GLU A 74 19.72 -4.85 6.34
N VAL A 75 19.57 -6.18 6.22
CA VAL A 75 18.44 -6.95 6.78
C VAL A 75 18.12 -6.63 8.24
N PHE A 76 19.14 -6.52 9.10
CA PHE A 76 18.93 -6.21 10.53
C PHE A 76 18.40 -4.80 10.74
N GLY A 77 18.91 -3.82 9.99
CA GLY A 77 18.44 -2.44 10.03
C GLY A 77 16.99 -2.33 9.54
N ILE A 78 16.69 -3.00 8.43
CA ILE A 78 15.34 -3.07 7.86
C ILE A 78 14.38 -3.71 8.87
N TYR A 79 14.72 -4.88 9.42
CA TYR A 79 13.89 -5.58 10.40
C TYR A 79 13.62 -4.72 11.65
N LYS A 80 14.69 -4.16 12.25
CA LYS A 80 14.59 -3.34 13.47
C LYS A 80 13.70 -2.11 13.27
N ILE A 81 13.91 -1.37 12.18
CA ILE A 81 13.16 -0.14 11.91
C ILE A 81 11.72 -0.46 11.53
N LEU A 82 11.48 -1.40 10.61
CA LEU A 82 10.12 -1.80 10.24
C LEU A 82 9.32 -2.32 11.44
N GLY A 83 9.93 -3.15 12.29
CA GLY A 83 9.29 -3.67 13.50
C GLY A 83 8.98 -2.59 14.54
N THR A 84 9.75 -1.50 14.57
CA THR A 84 9.47 -0.34 15.44
C THR A 84 8.37 0.53 14.86
N VAL A 85 8.42 0.80 13.55
CA VAL A 85 7.42 1.60 12.83
C VAL A 85 6.05 0.92 12.87
N SER A 86 5.95 -0.38 12.59
CA SER A 86 4.67 -1.11 12.55
C SER A 86 3.93 -1.14 13.89
N ARG A 87 4.66 -1.08 15.01
CA ARG A 87 4.10 -1.00 16.37
C ARG A 87 3.79 0.43 16.81
N SER A 88 4.25 1.44 16.08
CA SER A 88 4.03 2.84 16.45
C SER A 88 2.56 3.22 16.31
N ALA A 89 2.06 3.95 17.30
CA ALA A 89 0.71 4.51 17.26
C ALA A 89 0.55 5.61 16.19
N ALA A 90 1.67 6.24 15.80
CA ALA A 90 1.73 7.39 14.89
C ALA A 90 1.52 7.05 13.42
N VAL A 91 1.66 5.78 13.04
CA VAL A 91 1.41 5.31 11.67
C VAL A 91 0.27 4.31 11.64
N LEU A 92 -0.41 4.28 10.50
CA LEU A 92 -1.42 3.29 10.18
C LEU A 92 -0.89 2.42 9.05
N SER A 93 -1.29 1.15 9.02
CA SER A 93 -0.95 0.26 7.93
C SER A 93 -2.17 -0.50 7.42
N ALA A 94 -2.16 -0.82 6.13
CA ALA A 94 -3.14 -1.66 5.47
C ALA A 94 -2.52 -2.37 4.27
N PRO A 95 -3.08 -3.52 3.82
CA PRO A 95 -2.72 -4.15 2.56
C PRO A 95 -3.30 -3.37 1.36
N LEU A 96 -2.88 -2.11 1.19
CA LEU A 96 -3.53 -1.16 0.30
C LEU A 96 -2.99 -1.23 -1.12
N VAL A 97 -1.73 -0.82 -1.33
CA VAL A 97 -1.18 -0.70 -2.68
C VAL A 97 -0.69 -2.07 -3.16
N LEU A 98 -1.29 -2.55 -4.25
CA LEU A 98 -1.07 -3.89 -4.81
C LEU A 98 -1.40 -5.02 -3.83
N GLY A 99 -2.13 -4.75 -2.73
CA GLY A 99 -2.33 -5.69 -1.64
C GLY A 99 -1.12 -5.85 -0.71
N LYS A 100 -0.10 -4.99 -0.82
CA LYS A 100 1.10 -5.01 0.03
C LYS A 100 0.89 -4.16 1.27
N GLU A 101 1.59 -4.50 2.36
CA GLU A 101 1.64 -3.66 3.55
C GLU A 101 2.13 -2.26 3.18
N THR A 102 1.24 -1.29 3.38
CA THR A 102 1.43 0.12 3.05
C THR A 102 1.25 0.92 4.32
N PHE A 103 2.25 1.72 4.69
CA PHE A 103 2.16 2.72 5.74
C PHE A 103 1.50 3.98 5.22
N LEU A 104 0.61 4.54 6.04
CA LEU A 104 -0.25 5.66 5.70
C LEU A 104 -0.15 6.74 6.78
N ASP A 105 -0.12 7.99 6.32
CA ASP A 105 -0.43 9.13 7.18
C ASP A 105 -1.90 9.09 7.62
N ALA A 106 -2.17 9.56 8.84
CA ALA A 106 -3.50 9.50 9.45
C ALA A 106 -4.56 10.28 8.68
N SER A 107 -4.18 11.32 7.92
CA SER A 107 -5.12 12.09 7.09
C SER A 107 -5.78 11.26 5.99
N LEU A 108 -5.17 10.16 5.55
CA LEU A 108 -5.71 9.28 4.51
C LEU A 108 -6.58 8.14 5.07
N ALA A 109 -6.59 7.96 6.38
CA ALA A 109 -7.31 6.86 7.02
C ALA A 109 -8.83 6.88 6.77
N PRO A 110 -9.52 8.04 6.78
CA PRO A 110 -10.94 8.10 6.41
C PRO A 110 -11.20 7.61 4.98
N ALA A 111 -10.34 7.96 4.01
CA ALA A 111 -10.48 7.51 2.63
C ALA A 111 -10.33 5.99 2.50
N VAL A 112 -9.33 5.40 3.16
CA VAL A 112 -9.16 3.95 3.18
C VAL A 112 -10.34 3.25 3.88
N ALA A 113 -10.79 3.77 5.02
CA ALA A 113 -11.96 3.25 5.72
C ALA A 113 -13.24 3.33 4.87
N ARG A 114 -13.44 4.43 4.13
CA ARG A 114 -14.61 4.64 3.25
C ARG A 114 -14.65 3.61 2.14
N ILE A 115 -13.51 3.34 1.51
CA ILE A 115 -13.42 2.38 0.40
C ILE A 115 -13.58 0.95 0.91
N ALA A 116 -12.88 0.60 1.98
CA ALA A 116 -12.92 -0.76 2.52
C ALA A 116 -14.31 -1.11 3.09
N GLY A 117 -14.98 -0.14 3.73
CA GLY A 117 -16.32 -0.28 4.32
C GLY A 117 -17.49 -0.07 3.36
N ASP A 118 -17.25 0.26 2.09
CA ASP A 118 -18.33 0.44 1.11
C ASP A 118 -19.14 -0.84 0.89
N ALA A 119 -20.43 -0.83 1.23
CA ALA A 119 -21.28 -2.02 1.22
C ALA A 119 -21.43 -2.64 -0.18
N THR A 120 -21.64 -1.81 -1.20
CA THR A 120 -21.80 -2.24 -2.60
C THR A 120 -20.54 -2.96 -3.09
N ARG A 121 -19.38 -2.32 -2.92
CA ARG A 121 -18.09 -2.92 -3.26
C ARG A 121 -17.85 -4.21 -2.48
N ARG A 122 -18.11 -4.21 -1.16
CA ARG A 122 -17.86 -5.37 -0.30
C ARG A 122 -18.72 -6.56 -0.73
N SER A 123 -19.98 -6.32 -1.05
CA SER A 123 -20.90 -7.34 -1.58
C SER A 123 -20.40 -7.92 -2.90
N ALA A 124 -20.09 -7.06 -3.88
CA ALA A 124 -19.58 -7.47 -5.19
C ALA A 124 -18.26 -8.27 -5.10
N CYS A 125 -17.31 -7.81 -4.28
CA CYS A 125 -16.07 -8.53 -4.04
C CYS A 125 -16.30 -9.87 -3.35
N SER A 126 -17.20 -9.94 -2.36
CA SER A 126 -17.48 -11.18 -1.62
C SER A 126 -18.15 -12.24 -2.50
N ALA A 127 -19.01 -11.82 -3.43
CA ALA A 127 -19.67 -12.71 -4.39
C ALA A 127 -18.70 -13.37 -5.38
N SER A 128 -17.61 -12.68 -5.73
CA SER A 128 -16.60 -13.15 -6.70
C SER A 128 -15.40 -13.86 -6.05
N LEU A 129 -15.43 -14.11 -4.74
CA LEU A 129 -14.33 -14.77 -4.04
C LEU A 129 -14.18 -16.24 -4.48
N PRO A 130 -12.94 -16.71 -4.70
CA PRO A 130 -12.67 -18.14 -4.80
C PRO A 130 -13.17 -18.89 -3.55
N PRO A 131 -13.63 -20.16 -3.67
CA PRO A 131 -14.27 -20.89 -2.56
C PRO A 131 -13.47 -20.90 -1.25
N LEU A 132 -12.14 -21.08 -1.34
CA LEU A 132 -11.27 -21.10 -0.17
C LEU A 132 -11.13 -19.72 0.50
N ALA A 133 -11.10 -18.65 -0.29
CA ALA A 133 -11.08 -17.28 0.23
C ALA A 133 -12.43 -16.91 0.88
N LYS A 134 -13.54 -17.35 0.29
CA LYS A 134 -14.87 -17.20 0.89
C LYS A 134 -14.96 -17.90 2.25
N ARG A 135 -14.49 -19.16 2.34
CA ARG A 135 -14.43 -19.90 3.61
C ARG A 135 -13.57 -19.19 4.65
N LEU A 136 -12.38 -18.72 4.27
CA LEU A 136 -11.51 -17.96 5.17
C LEU A 136 -12.19 -16.69 5.68
N LEU A 137 -12.87 -15.95 4.79
CA LEU A 137 -13.60 -14.74 5.18
C LEU A 137 -14.70 -15.07 6.18
N THR A 138 -15.52 -16.10 5.93
CA THR A 138 -16.56 -16.56 6.86
C THR A 138 -15.97 -16.91 8.23
N ASP A 139 -14.89 -17.70 8.26
CA ASP A 139 -14.24 -18.10 9.52
C ASP A 139 -13.68 -16.89 10.29
N VAL A 140 -13.03 -15.96 9.59
CA VAL A 140 -12.47 -14.73 10.17
C VAL A 140 -13.59 -13.83 10.71
N GLU A 141 -14.70 -13.70 9.98
CA GLU A 141 -15.83 -12.89 10.41
C GLU A 141 -16.56 -13.47 11.61
N ALA A 142 -16.69 -14.80 11.69
CA ALA A 142 -17.33 -15.50 12.81
C ALA A 142 -16.45 -15.52 14.07
N ARG A 143 -15.15 -15.83 13.93
CA ARG A 143 -14.22 -16.00 15.06
C ARG A 143 -13.56 -14.70 15.49
N GLY A 144 -13.61 -13.67 14.65
CA GLY A 144 -13.00 -12.38 14.89
C GLY A 144 -11.49 -12.33 14.64
N GLU A 145 -10.77 -13.44 14.75
CA GLU A 145 -9.39 -13.62 14.31
C GLU A 145 -9.14 -15.08 13.87
N VAL A 146 -8.24 -15.31 12.92
CA VAL A 146 -7.78 -16.64 12.50
C VAL A 146 -6.26 -16.68 12.45
N ARG A 147 -5.65 -17.63 13.18
CA ARG A 147 -4.23 -18.00 13.09
C ARG A 147 -4.02 -18.95 11.90
N MET A 148 -3.26 -18.53 10.89
CA MET A 148 -3.13 -19.26 9.62
C MET A 148 -2.44 -20.62 9.75
N ASP A 149 -1.55 -20.79 10.74
CA ASP A 149 -0.88 -22.04 11.09
C ASP A 149 -1.84 -23.09 11.67
N ARG A 150 -2.97 -22.66 12.23
CA ARG A 150 -3.99 -23.52 12.83
C ARG A 150 -5.26 -23.62 11.98
N TRP A 151 -5.29 -22.96 10.84
CA TRP A 151 -6.45 -22.96 9.96
C TRP A 151 -6.42 -24.17 9.03
N SER A 152 -7.58 -24.79 8.79
CA SER A 152 -7.73 -26.08 8.11
C SER A 152 -7.52 -25.99 6.58
N ALA A 153 -6.33 -25.57 6.16
CA ALA A 153 -5.86 -25.58 4.77
C ALA A 153 -4.33 -25.70 4.75
N SER A 154 -3.77 -26.19 3.63
CA SER A 154 -2.31 -26.16 3.48
C SER A 154 -1.77 -24.72 3.51
N THR A 155 -0.56 -24.54 4.05
CA THR A 155 0.08 -23.22 4.20
C THR A 155 0.07 -22.40 2.91
N GLN A 156 0.37 -23.04 1.77
CA GLN A 156 0.39 -22.37 0.48
C GLN A 156 -1.01 -21.91 0.02
N ARG A 157 -2.02 -22.79 0.11
CA ARG A 157 -3.40 -22.47 -0.29
C ARG A 157 -4.01 -21.43 0.64
N GLY A 158 -3.77 -21.55 1.94
CA GLY A 158 -4.19 -20.57 2.94
C GLY A 158 -3.56 -19.20 2.71
N ARG A 159 -2.26 -19.14 2.41
CA ARG A 159 -1.58 -17.89 2.05
C ARG A 159 -2.21 -17.25 0.80
N LYS A 160 -2.50 -18.01 -0.25
CA LYS A 160 -3.17 -17.48 -1.46
C LYS A 160 -4.55 -16.91 -1.13
N ALA A 161 -5.36 -17.63 -0.35
CA ALA A 161 -6.67 -17.16 0.10
C ALA A 161 -6.57 -15.84 0.90
N ARG A 162 -5.65 -15.77 1.87
CA ARG A 162 -5.39 -14.54 2.66
C ARG A 162 -5.03 -13.35 1.77
N LEU A 163 -4.08 -13.52 0.85
CA LEU A 163 -3.61 -12.43 -0.01
C LEU A 163 -4.72 -11.87 -0.92
N VAL A 164 -5.67 -12.71 -1.36
CA VAL A 164 -6.86 -12.25 -2.09
C VAL A 164 -7.73 -11.37 -1.19
N LEU A 165 -8.03 -11.80 0.03
CA LEU A 165 -8.85 -11.02 0.97
C LEU A 165 -8.20 -9.70 1.38
N GLU A 166 -6.88 -9.70 1.59
CA GLU A 166 -6.08 -8.51 1.90
C GLU A 166 -6.10 -7.51 0.75
N ARG A 167 -5.86 -7.97 -0.49
CA ARG A 167 -5.92 -7.12 -1.69
C ARG A 167 -7.29 -6.49 -1.89
N LEU A 168 -8.35 -7.17 -1.46
CA LEU A 168 -9.73 -6.69 -1.52
C LEU A 168 -10.15 -5.84 -0.31
N LEU A 169 -9.23 -5.56 0.63
CA LEU A 169 -9.48 -4.84 1.88
C LEU A 169 -10.64 -5.45 2.71
N LEU A 170 -10.82 -6.78 2.65
CA LEU A 170 -11.84 -7.48 3.44
C LEU A 170 -11.31 -7.89 4.81
N VAL A 171 -9.98 -8.07 4.90
CA VAL A 171 -9.26 -8.44 6.12
C VAL A 171 -7.97 -7.63 6.23
N THR A 172 -7.40 -7.61 7.42
CA THR A 172 -6.00 -7.23 7.65
C THR A 172 -5.26 -8.39 8.30
N SER A 173 -3.93 -8.41 8.21
CA SER A 173 -3.15 -9.39 8.97
C SER A 173 -1.93 -8.77 9.63
N ARG A 174 -1.46 -9.45 10.66
CA ARG A 174 -0.21 -9.16 11.35
C ARG A 174 0.66 -10.41 11.42
N GLY A 175 1.96 -10.22 11.40
CA GLY A 175 2.91 -11.29 11.70
C GLY A 175 2.82 -11.71 13.17
N LEU A 176 2.97 -13.00 13.42
CA LEU A 176 3.09 -13.59 14.74
C LEU A 176 4.28 -14.56 14.73
N HIS A 177 5.16 -14.46 15.72
CA HIS A 177 6.11 -15.53 16.00
C HIS A 177 5.36 -16.63 16.75
N THR A 178 5.41 -17.85 16.24
CA THR A 178 4.84 -19.00 16.92
C THR A 178 5.69 -19.37 18.13
N GLU A 179 5.10 -20.19 18.99
CA GLU A 179 5.75 -20.78 20.15
C GLU A 179 7.02 -21.58 19.74
N SER A 180 7.04 -22.12 18.52
CA SER A 180 8.16 -22.83 17.90
C SER A 180 9.14 -21.95 17.10
N GLY A 181 8.98 -20.62 17.13
CA GLY A 181 9.91 -19.67 16.50
C GLY A 181 9.69 -19.40 15.00
N TYR A 182 8.73 -20.05 14.34
CA TYR A 182 8.38 -19.75 12.95
C TYR A 182 7.39 -18.58 12.84
N HIS A 183 7.33 -17.93 11.68
CA HIS A 183 6.38 -16.85 11.44
C HIS A 183 5.07 -17.37 10.84
N THR A 184 3.96 -16.99 11.46
CA THR A 184 2.59 -17.16 10.93
C THR A 184 1.91 -15.80 10.78
N ALA A 185 0.73 -15.79 10.16
CA ALA A 185 -0.11 -14.61 10.07
C ALA A 185 -1.36 -14.79 10.94
N VAL A 186 -1.75 -13.74 11.66
CA VAL A 186 -3.07 -13.62 12.27
C VAL A 186 -3.92 -12.73 11.39
N VAL A 187 -5.02 -13.26 10.86
CA VAL A 187 -5.95 -12.57 9.98
C VAL A 187 -7.14 -12.08 10.80
N THR A 188 -7.53 -10.82 10.60
CA THR A 188 -8.63 -10.17 11.32
C THR A 188 -9.59 -9.51 10.33
N PRO A 189 -10.91 -9.44 10.61
CA PRO A 189 -11.84 -8.69 9.79
C PRO A 189 -11.42 -7.23 9.65
N TRP A 190 -11.62 -6.63 8.47
CA TRP A 190 -11.32 -5.22 8.26
C TRP A 190 -11.94 -4.29 9.32
N ARG A 191 -13.19 -4.57 9.73
CA ARG A 191 -13.92 -3.80 10.75
C ARG A 191 -13.20 -3.70 12.10
N LYS A 192 -12.30 -4.64 12.40
CA LYS A 192 -11.47 -4.65 13.63
C LYS A 192 -10.10 -3.98 13.43
N SER A 193 -9.77 -3.51 12.22
CA SER A 193 -8.52 -2.80 11.98
C SER A 193 -8.48 -1.46 12.72
N ARG A 194 -7.28 -0.99 13.06
CA ARG A 194 -7.06 0.34 13.67
C ARG A 194 -7.66 1.47 12.83
N ILE A 195 -7.63 1.33 11.50
CA ILE A 195 -8.20 2.31 10.57
C ILE A 195 -9.73 2.33 10.69
N ALA A 196 -10.39 1.18 10.58
CA ALA A 196 -11.84 1.10 10.66
C ALA A 196 -12.38 1.59 12.01
N MET A 197 -11.79 1.12 13.12
CA MET A 197 -12.25 1.47 14.46
C MET A 197 -12.09 2.96 14.78
N ARG A 198 -10.99 3.59 14.34
CA ARG A 198 -10.70 4.99 14.67
C ARG A 198 -11.35 5.99 13.70
N PHE A 199 -11.50 5.62 12.43
CA PHE A 199 -11.87 6.57 11.37
C PHE A 199 -13.19 6.24 10.67
N GLY A 200 -13.92 5.18 11.07
CA GLY A 200 -15.20 4.80 10.45
C GLY A 200 -16.23 5.93 10.42
N LYS A 201 -16.37 6.70 11.51
CA LYS A 201 -17.29 7.86 11.56
C LYS A 201 -16.91 8.95 10.56
N ALA A 202 -15.62 9.30 10.47
CA ALA A 202 -15.13 10.28 9.51
C ALA A 202 -15.28 9.79 8.06
N ALA A 203 -15.08 8.49 7.85
CA ALA A 203 -15.25 7.86 6.55
C ALA A 203 -16.67 8.02 6.00
N HIS A 204 -17.71 7.93 6.84
CA HIS A 204 -19.10 8.09 6.39
C HIS A 204 -19.43 9.48 5.82
N ARG A 205 -18.62 10.50 6.12
CA ARG A 205 -18.79 11.85 5.59
C ARG A 205 -18.13 12.05 4.22
N LEU A 206 -17.38 11.05 3.75
CA LEU A 206 -16.59 11.13 2.52
C LEU A 206 -17.31 10.43 1.37
N GLY A 207 -17.38 11.09 0.21
CA GLY A 207 -17.86 10.46 -1.02
C GLY A 207 -16.98 9.26 -1.40
N PHE A 208 -17.55 8.23 -2.02
CA PHE A 208 -16.76 7.07 -2.44
C PHE A 208 -15.72 7.44 -3.50
N GLU A 209 -16.14 8.20 -4.52
CA GLU A 209 -15.26 8.67 -5.60
C GLU A 209 -14.23 9.69 -5.08
N GLU A 210 -14.64 10.57 -4.16
CA GLU A 210 -13.73 11.49 -3.47
C GLU A 210 -12.63 10.73 -2.71
N ALA A 211 -13.00 9.68 -1.97
CA ALA A 211 -12.05 8.83 -1.25
C ALA A 211 -11.04 8.17 -2.21
N GLN A 212 -11.51 7.69 -3.36
CA GLN A 212 -10.64 7.12 -4.39
C GLN A 212 -9.67 8.16 -4.94
N GLY A 213 -10.17 9.35 -5.27
CA GLY A 213 -9.38 10.47 -5.77
C GLY A 213 -8.28 10.88 -4.79
N GLN A 214 -8.62 11.01 -3.50
CA GLN A 214 -7.65 11.33 -2.43
C GLN A 214 -6.50 10.31 -2.36
N LEU A 215 -6.80 9.01 -2.46
CA LEU A 215 -5.75 7.98 -2.43
C LEU A 215 -4.89 7.97 -3.69
N VAL A 216 -5.49 8.17 -4.88
CA VAL A 216 -4.72 8.23 -6.13
C VAL A 216 -3.80 9.44 -6.14
N LEU A 217 -4.30 10.63 -5.79
CA LEU A 217 -3.49 11.85 -5.73
C LEU A 217 -2.36 11.73 -4.72
N ALA A 218 -2.65 11.20 -3.52
CA ALA A 218 -1.63 10.94 -2.53
C ALA A 218 -0.56 9.98 -3.06
N ALA A 219 -0.94 8.85 -3.65
CA ALA A 219 0.01 7.86 -4.16
C ALA A 219 0.86 8.39 -5.33
N VAL A 220 0.25 9.10 -6.29
CA VAL A 220 1.02 9.70 -7.40
C VAL A 220 1.96 10.78 -6.87
N GLY A 221 1.51 11.60 -5.92
CA GLY A 221 2.36 12.57 -5.22
C GLY A 221 3.54 11.90 -4.51
N SER A 222 3.29 10.81 -3.78
CA SER A 222 4.35 10.03 -3.11
C SER A 222 5.35 9.46 -4.11
N ALA A 223 4.86 8.97 -5.25
CA ALA A 223 5.70 8.44 -6.31
C ALA A 223 6.49 9.53 -7.06
N VAL A 224 6.08 10.80 -6.96
CA VAL A 224 6.51 11.95 -7.78
C VAL A 224 6.11 11.81 -9.25
N ILE A 225 6.41 10.65 -9.83
CA ILE A 225 6.01 10.23 -11.16
C ILE A 225 5.93 8.71 -11.21
N ALA A 226 4.91 8.18 -11.89
CA ALA A 226 4.71 6.74 -12.05
C ALA A 226 4.24 6.39 -13.46
N PRO A 227 4.63 5.23 -14.01
CA PRO A 227 4.04 4.73 -15.26
C PRO A 227 2.53 4.53 -15.06
N GLU A 228 1.71 5.04 -15.96
CA GLU A 228 0.25 4.97 -15.86
C GLU A 228 -0.26 3.51 -15.73
N ARG A 229 0.37 2.59 -16.48
CA ARG A 229 0.11 1.14 -16.38
C ARG A 229 0.29 0.57 -14.96
N GLU A 230 1.13 1.19 -14.15
CA GLU A 230 1.34 0.80 -12.77
C GLU A 230 0.25 1.38 -11.87
N VAL A 231 -0.03 2.68 -12.00
CA VAL A 231 -1.03 3.40 -11.20
C VAL A 231 -2.41 2.75 -11.31
N ARG A 232 -2.81 2.34 -12.52
CA ARG A 232 -4.08 1.63 -12.80
C ARG A 232 -4.27 0.34 -12.00
N ARG A 233 -3.20 -0.23 -11.44
CA ARG A 233 -3.21 -1.50 -10.69
C ARG A 233 -3.00 -1.32 -9.20
N TRP A 234 -2.65 -0.12 -8.73
CA TRP A 234 -2.29 0.14 -7.34
C TRP A 234 -3.43 -0.17 -6.38
N PHE A 235 -4.64 0.25 -6.70
CA PHE A 235 -5.79 0.10 -5.81
C PHE A 235 -6.82 -0.89 -6.35
N VAL A 236 -7.62 -1.44 -5.44
CA VAL A 236 -8.68 -2.42 -5.74
C VAL A 236 -9.76 -1.88 -6.68
N PHE A 237 -9.97 -0.56 -6.67
CA PHE A 237 -11.01 0.10 -7.47
C PHE A 237 -10.60 0.43 -8.92
N GLY A 238 -9.38 0.06 -9.32
CA GLY A 238 -8.94 0.18 -10.70
C GLY A 238 -8.75 1.62 -11.17
N ALA A 239 -9.03 1.85 -12.46
CA ALA A 239 -8.55 3.03 -13.18
C ALA A 239 -9.55 4.18 -13.34
N LYS A 240 -10.85 3.98 -13.06
CA LYS A 240 -11.88 5.02 -13.24
C LYS A 240 -11.48 6.37 -12.61
N PRO A 241 -11.01 6.43 -11.34
CA PRO A 241 -10.65 7.70 -10.71
C PRO A 241 -9.44 8.39 -11.37
N ILE A 242 -8.60 7.64 -12.08
CA ILE A 242 -7.44 8.21 -12.78
C ILE A 242 -7.91 9.05 -13.97
N GLU A 243 -8.90 8.56 -14.73
CA GLU A 243 -9.45 9.30 -15.87
C GLU A 243 -10.10 10.60 -15.41
N GLU A 244 -10.91 10.53 -14.35
CA GLU A 244 -11.59 11.69 -13.76
C GLU A 244 -10.58 12.73 -13.28
N LEU A 245 -9.57 12.33 -12.51
CA LEU A 245 -8.54 13.24 -12.04
C LEU A 245 -7.70 13.86 -13.16
N VAL A 246 -7.49 13.15 -14.27
CA VAL A 246 -6.81 13.73 -15.45
C VAL A 246 -7.72 14.75 -16.15
N ASN A 247 -9.00 14.43 -16.32
CA ASN A 247 -9.98 15.35 -16.93
C ASN A 247 -10.18 16.62 -16.09
N GLU A 248 -10.13 16.50 -14.76
CA GLU A 248 -10.17 17.62 -13.82
C GLU A 248 -8.85 18.41 -13.72
N GLY A 249 -7.79 17.98 -14.42
CA GLY A 249 -6.47 18.61 -14.35
C GLY A 249 -5.74 18.42 -13.02
N LYS A 250 -6.21 17.52 -12.14
CA LYS A 250 -5.55 17.17 -10.87
C LYS A 250 -4.43 16.16 -11.04
N LEU A 251 -4.41 15.44 -12.17
CA LEU A 251 -3.30 14.61 -12.63
C LEU A 251 -2.89 15.02 -14.04
N ARG A 252 -1.59 14.95 -14.33
CA ARG A 252 -1.03 15.23 -15.64
C ARG A 252 -0.48 13.97 -16.29
N ARG A 253 -0.89 13.69 -17.53
CA ARG A 253 -0.26 12.71 -18.39
C ARG A 253 0.95 13.30 -19.10
N LEU A 254 2.07 12.59 -19.04
CA LEU A 254 3.29 12.90 -19.78
C LEU A 254 3.63 11.69 -20.65
N SER A 255 3.83 11.90 -21.95
CA SER A 255 4.32 10.84 -22.85
C SER A 255 5.83 10.99 -23.04
N ALA A 256 6.60 9.93 -22.82
CA ALA A 256 8.03 9.94 -23.09
C ALA A 256 8.51 8.53 -23.44
N GLY A 257 9.10 8.38 -24.64
CA GLY A 257 9.69 7.11 -25.07
C GLY A 257 8.68 5.97 -25.18
N GLY A 258 7.46 6.26 -25.63
CA GLY A 258 6.37 5.28 -25.75
C GLY A 258 5.73 4.86 -24.42
N VAL A 259 6.10 5.50 -23.31
CA VAL A 259 5.50 5.25 -21.99
C VAL A 259 4.66 6.46 -21.59
N SER A 260 3.41 6.19 -21.18
CA SER A 260 2.57 7.18 -20.50
C SER A 260 2.87 7.20 -19.00
N TRP A 261 3.12 8.39 -18.47
CA TRP A 261 3.43 8.66 -17.08
C TRP A 261 2.36 9.55 -16.46
N LEU A 262 2.12 9.36 -15.16
CA LEU A 262 1.28 10.23 -14.34
C LEU A 262 2.13 10.93 -13.30
N ALA A 263 1.89 12.23 -13.15
CA ALA A 263 2.44 13.08 -12.10
C ALA A 263 1.35 14.06 -11.64
N LEU A 264 1.57 14.71 -10.49
CA LEU A 264 0.82 15.91 -10.14
C LEU A 264 1.19 17.05 -11.14
N PRO A 265 0.30 18.04 -11.36
CA PRO A 265 0.49 19.12 -12.34
C PRO A 265 1.84 19.85 -12.30
#